data_AF-A0A183HFJ3-F1
#
_entry.id   AF-A0A183HFJ3-F1
#
_cell.length_a   1.000
_cell.length_b   1.000
_cell.length_c   1.000
_cell.angle_alpha   90.00
_cell.angle_beta   90.00
_cell.angle_gamma   90.00
#
_symmetry.space_group_name_H-M   'P 1'
#
loop_
_entity.id
_entity.type
_entity.pdbx_description
1 polymer ?
#
loop_
_entity_poly.entity_id
_entity_poly.type
_entity_poly.pdbx_seq_one_letter_code
_entity_poly.pdbx_strand_id
1 'polypeptide(L)' 'MGRTSRVVPKQWLRYEPVGLPIPNTRFLVFKTPLSMTLSTKLPKEKRFTTLNLLQKVSRSGQ' A
#
# COMPACT_ATOMS: atom_id res chain seq x y z
N MET A 1 2.41 -22.99 5.72
CA MET A 1 2.89 -21.63 6.11
C MET A 1 3.36 -20.91 4.86
N GLY A 2 2.81 -19.73 4.55
CA GLY A 2 3.25 -18.93 3.41
C GLY A 2 4.68 -18.43 3.58
N ARG A 3 5.45 -18.30 2.50
CA ARG A 3 6.79 -17.72 2.53
C ARG A 3 6.71 -16.24 2.92
N THR A 4 7.24 -15.87 4.09
CA THR A 4 7.32 -14.47 4.51
C THR A 4 8.55 -13.81 3.89
N SER A 5 8.36 -12.91 2.93
CA SER A 5 9.46 -12.06 2.42
C SER A 5 9.88 -11.04 3.48
N ARG A 6 11.18 -10.97 3.76
CA ARG A 6 11.78 -9.98 4.67
C ARG A 6 12.42 -8.80 3.94
N VAL A 7 12.27 -8.74 2.63
CA VAL A 7 12.91 -7.72 1.77
C VAL A 7 11.82 -6.87 1.12
N VAL A 8 12.01 -5.55 1.15
CA VAL A 8 11.13 -4.62 0.45
C VAL A 8 11.34 -4.82 -1.06
N PRO A 9 10.28 -4.98 -1.86
CA PRO A 9 10.42 -5.17 -3.30
C PRO A 9 11.22 -4.04 -3.96
N LYS A 10 12.05 -4.38 -4.96
CA LYS A 10 12.83 -3.40 -5.72
C LYS A 10 11.90 -2.34 -6.32
N GLN A 11 12.30 -1.08 -6.26
CA GLN A 11 11.52 0.08 -6.75
C GLN A 11 10.16 0.33 -6.08
N TRP A 12 9.76 -0.42 -5.06
CA TRP A 12 8.47 -0.22 -4.38
C TRP A 12 8.29 1.21 -3.83
N LEU A 13 9.38 1.86 -3.42
CA LEU A 13 9.39 3.24 -2.92
C LEU A 13 9.20 4.31 -4.01
N ARG A 14 9.31 3.96 -5.30
CA ARG A 14 9.16 4.89 -6.43
C ARG A 14 7.70 5.17 -6.80
N TYR A 15 6.78 4.31 -6.37
CA TYR A 15 5.37 4.40 -6.72
C TYR A 15 4.55 4.97 -5.58
N GLU A 16 3.52 5.75 -5.93
CA GLU A 16 2.55 6.23 -4.96
C GLU A 16 1.73 5.07 -4.35
N PRO A 17 1.28 5.19 -3.08
CA PRO A 17 0.56 4.11 -2.40
C PRO A 17 -0.77 3.72 -3.05
N VAL A 18 -1.57 4.72 -3.43
CA VAL A 18 -2.93 4.55 -3.97
C VAL A 18 -3.08 5.52 -5.14
N GLY A 19 -3.55 5.03 -6.28
CA GLY A 19 -3.89 5.82 -7.46
C GLY A 19 -5.36 6.25 -7.47
N LEU A 20 -5.78 6.89 -8.56
CA LEU A 20 -7.19 7.25 -8.75
C LEU A 20 -8.03 6.01 -9.10
N PRO A 21 -9.33 5.99 -8.73
CA PRO A 21 -10.27 5.02 -9.27
C PRO A 21 -10.28 5.07 -10.79
N ILE A 22 -10.35 3.91 -11.44
CA ILE A 22 -10.44 3.86 -12.90
C ILE A 22 -11.85 4.33 -13.31
N PRO A 23 -11.99 5.39 -14.13
CA PRO A 23 -13.29 5.93 -14.53
C PRO A 23 -14.21 4.85 -15.10
N ASN A 24 -15.51 4.93 -14.80
CA ASN A 24 -16.53 3.98 -15.24
C ASN A 24 -16.32 2.53 -14.75
N THR A 25 -15.51 2.33 -13.71
CA THR A 25 -15.34 1.02 -13.07
C THR A 25 -15.40 1.16 -11.55
N ARG A 26 -15.47 0.01 -10.86
CA ARG A 26 -15.30 -0.04 -9.40
C ARG A 26 -13.87 -0.41 -8.99
N PHE A 27 -12.90 -0.29 -9.90
CA PHE A 27 -11.52 -0.67 -9.64
C PHE A 27 -10.72 0.50 -9.05
N LEU A 28 -10.01 0.20 -7.97
CA LEU A 28 -9.02 1.08 -7.35
C LEU A 28 -7.63 0.48 -7.50
N VAL A 29 -6.68 1.28 -7.96
CA VAL A 29 -5.30 0.87 -8.13
C VAL A 29 -4.49 1.25 -6.89
N PHE A 30 -3.74 0.30 -6.34
CA PHE A 30 -2.81 0.54 -5.23
C PHE A 30 -1.64 -0.43 -5.33
N LYS A 31 -0.47 -0.03 -4.84
CA LYS A 31 0.69 -0.94 -4.74
C LYS A 31 0.52 -1.88 -3.54
N THR A 32 1.24 -2.99 -3.51
CA THR A 32 1.11 -3.97 -2.41
C THR A 32 1.43 -3.33 -1.04
N PRO A 33 0.51 -3.34 -0.07
CA PRO A 33 0.82 -2.94 1.30
C PRO A 33 1.82 -3.90 1.94
N LEU A 34 2.73 -3.38 2.74
CA LEU A 34 3.73 -4.18 3.45
C LEU A 34 3.23 -4.54 4.85
N SER A 35 3.70 -5.68 5.36
CA SER A 35 3.46 -6.06 6.76
C SER A 35 4.06 -5.03 7.72
N MET A 36 3.56 -4.99 8.96
CA MET A 36 4.06 -4.05 9.96
C MET A 36 5.57 -4.25 10.19
N THR A 37 6.02 -5.50 10.30
CA THR A 37 7.43 -5.88 10.50
C THR A 37 8.32 -5.46 9.33
N LEU A 38 7.84 -5.53 8.09
CA LEU A 38 8.62 -5.09 6.94
C LEU A 38 8.61 -3.56 6.80
N SER A 39 7.51 -2.92 7.20
CA SER A 39 7.34 -1.48 7.20
C SER A 39 8.26 -0.75 8.19
N THR A 40 8.74 -1.41 9.26
CA THR A 40 9.69 -0.80 10.20
C THR A 40 11.03 -0.44 9.55
N LYS A 41 11.39 -1.13 8.46
CA LYS A 41 12.59 -0.84 7.65
C LYS A 41 12.47 0.43 6.80
N LEU A 42 11.29 1.04 6.75
CA LEU A 42 11.00 2.23 5.96
C LEU A 42 10.77 3.46 6.85
N PRO A 43 11.11 4.67 6.36
CA PRO A 43 10.70 5.93 6.99
C PRO A 43 9.18 5.98 7.18
N LYS A 44 8.71 6.57 8.29
CA LYS A 44 7.29 6.54 8.69
C LYS A 44 6.38 7.10 7.59
N GLU A 45 6.85 8.12 6.88
CA GLU A 45 6.16 8.86 5.82
C GLU A 45 5.96 8.01 4.56
N LYS A 46 6.81 6.99 4.38
CA LYS A 46 6.78 6.08 3.22
C LYS A 46 6.15 4.73 3.56
N ARG A 47 5.69 4.52 4.80
CA ARG A 47 5.01 3.29 5.21
C ARG A 47 3.64 3.21 4.54
N PHE A 48 3.32 2.01 4.06
CA PHE A 48 2.02 1.70 3.54
C PHE A 48 1.62 0.30 3.96
N THR A 49 0.79 0.22 4.99
CA THR A 49 0.23 -1.02 5.55
C THR A 49 -1.21 -1.21 5.12
N THR A 50 -1.77 -2.40 5.32
CA THR A 50 -3.19 -2.67 5.05
C THR A 50 -4.12 -1.71 5.79
N LEU A 51 -3.76 -1.31 7.02
CA LEU A 51 -4.53 -0.30 7.77
C LEU A 51 -4.52 1.06 7.05
N ASN A 52 -3.38 1.47 6.48
CA ASN A 52 -3.30 2.71 5.72
C ASN A 52 -4.13 2.66 4.44
N LEU A 53 -4.21 1.50 3.78
CA LEU A 53 -5.07 1.30 2.62
C LEU A 53 -6.54 1.48 3.01
N LEU A 54 -7.02 0.80 4.05
CA LEU A 54 -8.41 0.90 4.50
C LEU A 54 -8.78 2.34 4.89
N GLN A 55 -7.91 3.03 5.62
CA GLN A 55 -8.09 4.44 5.99
C GLN A 55 -8.13 5.39 4.78
N LYS A 56 -7.35 5.11 3.73
CA LYS A 56 -7.39 5.90 2.50
C LYS A 56 -8.68 5.65 1.73
N VAL A 57 -9.10 4.39 1.58
CA VAL A 57 -10.34 4.03 0.88
C VAL A 57 -11.57 4.58 1.60
N SER A 58 -11.63 4.51 2.93
CA SER A 58 -12.76 5.06 3.69
C SER A 58 -12.89 6.58 3.58
N ARG A 59 -11.79 7.30 3.31
CA ARG A 59 -11.80 8.75 3.08
C ARG A 59 -12.21 9.13 1.66
N SER A 60 -11.94 8.25 0.69
CA SER A 60 -12.26 8.49 -0.72
C SER A 60 -13.72 8.19 -1.08
N GLY A 61 -14.48 7.57 -0.18
CA GLY A 61 -15.90 7.23 -0.37
C GLY A 61 -16.89 8.24 0.21
N GLN A 62 -16.59 9.55 0.12
CA GLN A 62 -17.65 10.57 0.20
C GLN A 62 -18.53 10.50 -1.05
#